data_AF-A0ABD5DJA4-F1
#
_entry.id   AF-A0ABD5DJA4-F1
#
_cell.length_a   1.000
_cell.length_b   1.000
_cell.length_c   1.000
_cell.angle_alpha   90.00
_cell.angle_beta   90.00
_cell.angle_gamma   90.00
#
_symmetry.space_group_name_H-M   'P 1'
#
loop_
_entity.id
_entity.type
_entity.pdbx_description
1 polymer ?
#
loop_
_entity_poly.entity_id
_entity_poly.type
_entity_poly.pdbx_seq_one_letter_code
_entity_poly.pdbx_strand_id
1 'polypeptide(L)' 'MDGAIEVTFWWRDPAGDETCSPHRRVWLYITGVTDHHQNARPQSLQRLPGTDAWFWRTTLSPTWRGSYCFI' A
#
# COMPACT_ATOMS: atom_id res chain seq x y z
N MET A 1 -6.08 -12.03 -23.27
CA MET A 1 -6.10 -10.78 -22.46
C MET A 1 -6.26 -11.22 -21.03
N ASP A 2 -5.17 -11.35 -20.30
CA ASP A 2 -5.24 -11.66 -18.88
C ASP A 2 -5.78 -10.40 -18.19
N GLY A 3 -7.01 -10.47 -17.67
CA GLY A 3 -7.67 -9.33 -17.07
C GLY A 3 -6.96 -8.93 -15.78
N ALA A 4 -6.39 -7.73 -15.70
CA ALA A 4 -5.73 -7.28 -14.49
C ALA A 4 -6.72 -7.18 -13.32
N ILE A 5 -6.29 -7.57 -12.11
CA ILE A 5 -7.11 -7.51 -10.89
C ILE A 5 -6.78 -6.23 -10.15
N GLU A 6 -7.78 -5.40 -9.89
CA GLU A 6 -7.63 -4.24 -9.00
C GLU A 6 -7.54 -4.72 -7.54
N VAL A 7 -6.47 -4.35 -6.86
CA VAL A 7 -6.22 -4.67 -5.45
C VAL A 7 -6.09 -3.38 -4.66
N THR A 8 -6.82 -3.28 -3.56
CA THR A 8 -6.70 -2.17 -2.60
C THR A 8 -6.18 -2.69 -1.28
N PHE A 9 -5.07 -2.14 -0.83
CA PHE A 9 -4.48 -2.41 0.49
C PHE A 9 -4.98 -1.38 1.48
N TRP A 10 -5.27 -1.84 2.70
CA TRP A 10 -5.69 -0.99 3.82
C TRP A 10 -4.78 -1.22 5.01
N TRP A 11 -4.40 -0.14 5.67
CA TRP A 11 -3.74 -0.16 6.96
C TRP A 11 -4.48 0.76 7.92
N ARG A 12 -4.69 0.29 9.14
CA ARG A 12 -5.33 1.06 10.20
C ARG A 12 -4.27 1.59 11.14
N ASP A 13 -4.23 2.90 11.30
CA ASP A 13 -3.30 3.58 12.16
C ASP A 13 -3.68 3.39 13.63
N PRO A 14 -2.84 2.72 14.44
CA PRO A 14 -3.16 2.48 15.84
C PRO A 14 -3.15 3.76 16.69
N ALA A 15 -2.56 4.85 16.20
CA ALA A 15 -2.53 6.14 16.88
C ALA A 15 -3.70 7.06 16.48
N GLY A 16 -4.63 6.58 15.65
CA GLY A 16 -5.79 7.35 15.21
C GLY A 16 -5.55 8.19 13.96
N ASP A 17 -6.27 9.30 13.86
CA ASP A 17 -6.21 10.22 12.71
C ASP A 17 -4.95 11.08 12.67
N GLU A 18 -4.84 11.97 11.68
CA GLU A 18 -3.72 12.89 11.50
C GLU A 18 -3.50 13.91 12.63
N THR A 19 -4.48 14.11 13.52
CA THR A 19 -4.35 15.03 14.67
C THR A 19 -3.61 14.38 15.84
N CYS A 20 -3.68 13.04 15.93
CA CYS A 20 -3.06 12.25 16.99
C CYS A 20 -1.81 11.49 16.53
N SER A 21 -1.82 10.97 15.30
CA SER A 21 -0.80 10.04 14.83
C SER A 21 0.50 10.73 14.37
N PRO A 22 1.67 10.24 14.80
CA PRO A 22 2.96 10.72 14.30
C PRO A 22 3.33 10.16 12.92
N HIS A 23 2.58 9.16 12.41
CA HIS A 23 2.92 8.49 11.16
C HIS A 23 2.80 9.44 9.96
N ARG A 24 3.94 9.68 9.29
CA ARG A 24 4.03 10.54 8.09
C ARG A 24 3.85 9.78 6.79
N ARG A 25 4.21 8.50 6.79
CA ARG A 25 4.17 7.60 5.64
C ARG A 25 3.90 6.19 6.15
N VAL A 26 3.30 5.39 5.29
CA VAL A 26 3.10 3.95 5.49
C VAL A 26 3.49 3.32 4.16
N TRP A 27 4.70 2.78 4.08
CA TRP A 27 5.20 2.24 2.82
C TRP A 27 4.62 0.86 2.56
N LEU A 28 4.34 0.58 1.28
CA LEU A 28 3.90 -0.72 0.80
C LEU A 28 5.01 -1.37 -0.01
N TYR A 29 5.61 -2.41 0.58
CA TYR A 29 6.63 -3.23 -0.06
C TYR A 29 5.99 -4.53 -0.56
N ILE A 30 5.86 -4.68 -1.88
CA ILE A 30 5.32 -5.87 -2.54
C ILE A 30 6.44 -6.49 -3.38
N THR A 31 6.79 -7.73 -3.06
CA THR A 31 7.88 -8.46 -3.72
C THR A 31 7.61 -8.60 -5.23
N GLY A 32 8.58 -8.18 -6.06
CA GLY A 32 8.51 -8.20 -7.52
C GLY A 32 7.58 -7.16 -8.16
N VAL A 33 6.99 -6.26 -7.37
CA VAL A 33 6.02 -5.24 -7.86
C VAL A 33 6.47 -3.83 -7.48
N THR A 34 6.69 -3.56 -6.19
CA THR A 34 7.11 -2.24 -5.69
C THR A 34 8.52 -2.23 -5.11
N ASP A 35 9.29 -3.30 -5.33
CA ASP A 35 10.67 -3.43 -4.87
C ASP A 35 11.71 -3.01 -5.92
N HIS A 36 12.98 -3.08 -5.52
CA HIS A 36 14.13 -2.68 -6.34
C HIS A 36 14.28 -3.50 -7.64
N HIS A 37 13.65 -4.67 -7.75
CA HIS A 37 13.67 -5.46 -8.99
C HIS A 37 12.91 -4.77 -10.13
N GLN A 38 12.01 -3.82 -9.81
CA GLN A 38 11.26 -3.03 -10.79
C GLN A 38 11.75 -1.57 -10.91
N ASN A 39 12.83 -1.18 -10.20
CA ASN A 39 13.20 0.25 -10.00
C ASN A 39 12.00 1.11 -9.54
N ALA A 40 11.06 0.49 -8.82
CA ALA A 40 9.84 1.18 -8.40
C ALA A 40 10.18 2.25 -7.37
N ARG A 41 9.66 3.46 -7.57
CA ARG A 41 9.70 4.47 -6.51
C ARG A 41 8.94 3.93 -5.29
N PRO A 42 9.44 4.11 -4.06
CA PRO A 42 8.73 3.70 -2.85
C PRO A 42 7.28 4.20 -2.88
N GLN A 43 6.33 3.29 -2.69
CA GLN A 43 4.90 3.61 -2.69
C GLN A 43 4.42 3.73 -1.25
N SER A 44 3.97 4.92 -0.85
CA SER A 44 3.28 5.11 0.42
C SER A 44 1.78 5.00 0.20
N LEU A 45 1.08 4.42 1.16
CA LEU A 45 -0.37 4.60 1.28
C LEU A 45 -0.69 6.09 1.48
N GLN A 46 -1.91 6.45 1.12
CA GLN A 46 -2.50 7.76 1.39
C GLN A 46 -3.50 7.63 2.55
N ARG A 47 -3.43 8.55 3.50
CA ARG A 47 -4.43 8.63 4.57
C ARG A 47 -5.74 9.16 4.00
N LEU A 48 -6.85 8.53 4.37
CA LEU A 48 -8.18 9.11 4.19
C LEU A 48 -8.39 10.18 5.28
N PRO A 49 -8.58 11.47 4.92
CA PRO A 49 -8.62 12.57 5.89
C PRO A 49 -9.66 12.38 7.00
N GLY A 50 -9.31 12.76 8.23
CA GLY A 50 -10.16 12.63 9.40
C GLY A 50 -10.38 11.19 9.88
N THR A 51 -9.54 10.24 9.45
CA THR A 51 -9.67 8.83 9.83
C THR A 51 -8.32 8.20 10.17
N ASP A 52 -8.38 7.04 10.83
CA ASP A 52 -7.23 6.17 11.04
C ASP A 52 -6.92 5.28 9.82
N ALA A 53 -7.64 5.42 8.70
CA ALA A 53 -7.50 4.55 7.55
C ALA A 53 -6.49 5.10 6.53
N TRP A 54 -5.55 4.26 6.15
CA TRP A 54 -4.63 4.47 5.03
C TRP A 54 -4.93 3.47 3.92
N PHE A 55 -4.82 3.88 2.66
CA PHE A 55 -5.05 3.00 1.51
C PHE A 55 -4.10 3.24 0.35
N TRP A 56 -3.92 2.21 -0.47
CA TRP A 56 -3.25 2.30 -1.77
C TRP A 56 -3.83 1.27 -2.74
N ARG A 57 -3.88 1.62 -4.02
CA ARG A 57 -4.51 0.81 -5.06
C ARG A 57 -3.53 0.53 -6.21
N THR A 58 -3.60 -0.68 -6.74
CA THR A 58 -2.85 -1.10 -7.92
C THR A 58 -3.57 -2.17 -8.71
N THR A 59 -2.99 -2.54 -9.84
CA THR A 59 -3.39 -3.68 -10.64
C THR A 59 -2.33 -4.78 -10.57
N LEU A 60 -2.76 -6.02 -10.32
CA LEU A 60 -1.90 -7.20 -10.32
C LEU A 60 -2.37 -8.20 -11.38
N SER A 61 -1.45 -9.01 -11.87
CA SER A 61 -1.82 -10.16 -12.71
C SER A 61 -2.72 -11.11 -11.92
N PRO A 62 -3.75 -11.73 -12.54
CA PRO A 62 -4.57 -12.78 -11.92
C PRO A 62 -3.78 -13.94 -11.34
N THR A 63 -2.59 -14.20 -11.88
CA THR A 63 -1.71 -15.29 -11.47
C THR A 63 -0.62 -14.84 -10.50
N TRP A 64 -0.63 -13.56 -10.09
CA TRP A 64 0.37 -13.04 -9.17
C TRP A 64 0.24 -13.72 -7.81
N ARG A 65 1.39 -14.12 -7.25
CA ARG A 65 1.50 -14.66 -5.90
C ARG A 65 2.83 -14.22 -5.32
N GLY A 66 2.78 -13.42 -4.27
CA GLY A 66 3.96 -12.90 -3.60
C GLY A 66 3.64 -12.40 -2.20
N SER A 67 4.70 -12.07 -1.47
CA SER A 67 4.59 -11.49 -0.13
C SER A 67 4.60 -9.96 -0.20
N TYR A 68 3.98 -9.34 0.80
CA TYR A 68 4.05 -7.91 1.02
C TYR A 68 4.17 -7.59 2.52
N CYS A 69 4.64 -6.39 2.83
CA CYS A 69 4.59 -5.82 4.18
C CYS A 69 4.34 -4.31 4.15
N PHE A 70 3.92 -3.79 5.30
CA PHE A 70 3.88 -2.36 5.56
C PHE A 70 5.12 -1.96 6.38
N ILE A 71 5.66 -0.75 6.12
CA ILE A 71 6.79 -0.16 6.85
C ILE A 71 6.42 1.25 7.31
#